data_AF-A0A9X2C0U1-F1
#
_entry.id   AF-A0A9X2C0U1-F1
#
_cell.length_a   1.000
_cell.length_b   1.000
_cell.length_c   1.000
_cell.angle_alpha   90.00
_cell.angle_beta   90.00
_cell.angle_gamma   90.00
#
_symmetry.space_group_name_H-M   'P 1'
#
loop_
_entity.id
_entity.type
_entity.pdbx_description
1 polymer ?
#
loop_
_entity_poly.entity_id
_entity_poly.type
_entity_poly.pdbx_seq_one_letter_code
_entity_poly.pdbx_strand_id
1 'polypeptide(L)'
;MPRRVIDRRFVRSWRRFAAPASLACVAWLAGCATGRTVIDVPPPPASARAAAVAQILRIRNVCDDRVFEDVPRQADVPSLGEPASGASAEVRAHAVARERNGYGLAQGDVVLSDRADLRDVMRVQVAAALSQAGYRVEDDQPSALDVDVHVRKFWLWL
;
A
#
# COMPACT_ATOMS: atom_id res chain seq x y z
N MET A 1 -57.75 -52.95 -15.37
CA MET A 1 -56.58 -52.13 -14.99
C MET A 1 -55.60 -52.07 -16.16
N PRO A 2 -55.37 -50.90 -16.79
CA PRO A 2 -54.18 -50.69 -17.63
C PRO A 2 -53.17 -49.73 -16.97
N ARG A 3 -51.89 -50.07 -17.15
CA ARG A 3 -50.70 -49.41 -16.58
C ARG A 3 -50.48 -48.03 -17.20
N ARG A 4 -50.23 -47.01 -16.36
CA ARG A 4 -49.74 -45.69 -16.82
C ARG A 4 -48.31 -45.83 -17.33
N VAL A 5 -48.10 -45.50 -18.61
CA VAL A 5 -46.77 -45.36 -19.21
C VAL A 5 -46.28 -43.95 -18.90
N ILE A 6 -45.20 -43.84 -18.11
CA ILE A 6 -44.52 -42.57 -17.86
C ILE A 6 -43.71 -42.22 -19.12
N ASP A 7 -44.12 -41.16 -19.80
CA ASP A 7 -43.47 -40.66 -21.00
C ASP A 7 -42.07 -40.11 -20.67
N ARG A 8 -41.04 -40.84 -21.13
CA ARG A 8 -39.61 -40.51 -20.94
C ARG A 8 -39.16 -39.27 -21.73
N ARG A 9 -40.04 -38.63 -22.52
CA ARG A 9 -39.70 -37.42 -23.30
C ARG A 9 -39.55 -36.16 -22.45
N PHE A 10 -40.13 -36.12 -21.24
CA PHE A 10 -40.11 -34.91 -20.40
C PHE A 10 -38.74 -34.64 -19.76
N VAL A 11 -37.94 -35.67 -19.48
CA VAL A 11 -36.65 -35.55 -18.76
C VAL A 11 -35.52 -35.06 -19.66
N ARG A 12 -35.67 -35.14 -21.00
CA ARG A 12 -34.59 -34.87 -21.96
C ARG A 12 -34.47 -33.39 -22.38
N SER A 13 -35.49 -32.56 -22.19
CA SER A 13 -35.46 -31.14 -22.58
C SER A 13 -34.73 -30.26 -21.56
N TRP A 14 -34.79 -30.61 -20.27
CA TRP A 14 -34.11 -29.84 -19.21
C TRP A 14 -32.58 -29.93 -19.27
N ARG A 15 -32.03 -31.05 -19.77
CA ARG A 15 -30.57 -31.24 -19.92
C ARG A 15 -29.94 -30.40 -21.03
N ARG A 16 -30.72 -29.86 -21.97
CA ARG A 16 -30.19 -29.09 -23.11
C ARG A 16 -30.07 -27.59 -22.84
N PHE A 17 -30.83 -27.07 -21.87
CA PHE A 17 -30.80 -25.65 -21.49
C PHE A 17 -30.05 -25.38 -20.18
N ALA A 18 -29.91 -26.36 -19.29
CA ALA A 18 -29.19 -26.18 -18.01
C ALA A 18 -27.66 -26.08 -18.17
N ALA A 19 -27.08 -26.71 -19.19
CA ALA A 19 -25.63 -26.77 -19.39
C ALA A 19 -24.97 -25.43 -19.80
N PRO A 20 -25.50 -24.65 -20.78
CA PRO A 20 -24.87 -23.38 -21.16
C PRO A 20 -25.06 -22.26 -20.12
N ALA A 21 -26.18 -22.27 -19.37
CA ALA A 21 -26.44 -21.27 -18.33
C ALA A 21 -25.49 -21.41 -17.13
N SER A 22 -25.12 -22.65 -16.78
CA SER A 22 -24.23 -22.93 -15.64
C SER A 22 -22.77 -22.54 -15.92
N LEU A 23 -22.31 -22.66 -17.17
CA LEU A 23 -20.94 -22.29 -17.57
C LEU A 23 -20.74 -20.76 -17.66
N ALA A 24 -21.79 -20.02 -18.02
CA ALA A 24 -21.76 -18.56 -18.03
C ALA A 24 -21.61 -17.96 -16.63
N CYS A 25 -22.26 -18.51 -15.60
CA CYS A 25 -22.16 -18.00 -14.22
C CYS A 25 -20.76 -18.14 -13.60
N VAL A 26 -19.97 -19.17 -13.97
CA VAL A 26 -18.62 -19.38 -13.41
C VAL A 26 -17.62 -18.36 -13.95
N ALA A 27 -17.80 -17.88 -15.19
CA ALA A 27 -16.94 -16.87 -15.79
C ALA A 27 -17.07 -15.48 -15.13
N TRP A 28 -18.22 -15.17 -14.53
CA TRP A 28 -18.44 -13.90 -13.84
C TRP A 28 -17.80 -13.84 -12.44
N LEU A 29 -17.38 -14.97 -11.89
CA LEU A 29 -16.73 -15.06 -10.58
C LEU A 29 -15.19 -15.07 -10.67
N ALA A 30 -14.61 -15.06 -11.87
CA ALA A 30 -13.17 -15.01 -12.09
C ALA A 30 -12.66 -13.55 -12.10
N GLY A 31 -12.96 -12.81 -11.04
CA GLY A 31 -12.26 -11.56 -10.75
C GLY A 31 -10.99 -11.88 -9.94
N CYS A 32 -9.81 -11.89 -10.57
CA CYS A 32 -8.57 -11.85 -9.82
C CYS A 32 -8.46 -10.46 -9.18
N ALA A 33 -8.88 -10.34 -7.92
CA ALA A 33 -8.66 -9.14 -7.12
C ALA A 33 -7.18 -9.07 -6.71
N THR A 34 -6.32 -8.79 -7.69
CA THR A 34 -4.98 -8.26 -7.46
C THR A 34 -5.05 -6.77 -7.74
N GLY A 35 -5.36 -5.99 -6.71
CA GLY A 35 -5.54 -4.54 -6.81
C GLY A 35 -4.29 -3.78 -6.39
N ARG A 36 -4.06 -2.63 -7.04
CA ARG A 36 -3.15 -1.60 -6.56
C ARG A 36 -3.95 -0.47 -5.95
N THR A 37 -3.69 -0.19 -4.68
CA THR A 37 -4.25 0.96 -3.98
C THR A 37 -3.23 2.08 -3.99
N VAL A 38 -3.60 3.21 -4.61
CA VAL A 38 -2.78 4.42 -4.63
C VAL A 38 -3.26 5.32 -3.51
N ILE A 39 -2.35 5.78 -2.66
CA ILE A 39 -2.64 6.68 -1.56
C ILE A 39 -1.84 7.97 -1.68
N ASP A 40 -2.43 9.05 -1.17
CA ASP A 40 -1.75 10.30 -0.93
C ASP A 40 -1.52 10.47 0.58
N VAL A 41 -0.34 10.96 0.96
CA VAL A 41 -0.08 11.38 2.33
C VAL A 41 -0.45 12.86 2.43
N PRO A 42 -1.47 13.23 3.23
CA PRO A 42 -1.87 14.62 3.36
C PRO A 42 -0.73 15.43 3.99
N PRO A 43 -0.62 16.73 3.65
CA PRO A 43 0.35 17.61 4.28
C PRO A 43 0.11 17.66 5.80
N PRO A 44 1.16 17.95 6.60
CA PRO A 44 1.04 17.99 8.04
C PRO A 44 0.11 19.14 8.44
N PRO A 45 -0.77 18.95 9.43
CA PRO A 45 -1.70 19.99 9.83
C PRO A 45 -0.95 21.23 10.34
N ALA A 46 -1.52 22.41 10.07
CA ALA A 46 -1.07 23.63 10.70
C ALA A 46 -1.25 23.49 12.22
N SER A 47 -0.13 23.47 12.95
CA SER A 47 -0.11 23.29 14.39
C SER A 47 0.48 24.55 15.05
N ALA A 48 -0.02 24.87 16.25
CA ALA A 48 0.56 25.92 17.06
C ALA A 48 2.00 25.54 17.42
N ARG A 49 2.94 26.34 16.93
CA ARG A 49 4.37 26.19 17.21
C ARG A 49 4.60 26.26 18.72
N ALA A 50 5.31 25.27 19.30
CA ALA A 50 5.76 25.36 20.68
C ALA A 50 6.65 26.59 20.90
N ALA A 51 6.89 26.95 22.16
CA ALA A 51 7.82 28.05 22.47
C ALA A 51 9.16 27.84 21.73
N ALA A 52 9.60 28.89 21.03
CA ALA A 52 10.69 28.76 20.06
C ALA A 52 12.01 28.38 20.75
N VAL A 53 12.63 27.30 20.28
CA VAL A 53 13.99 26.94 20.63
C VAL A 53 14.92 27.79 19.76
N ALA A 54 16.02 28.30 20.35
CA ALA A 54 16.95 29.17 19.62
C ALA A 54 17.66 28.45 18.46
N GLN A 55 17.81 27.13 18.55
CA GLN A 55 18.52 26.27 17.59
C GLN A 55 17.84 26.22 16.23
N ILE A 56 18.65 26.42 15.18
CA ILE A 56 18.26 26.23 13.77
C ILE A 56 18.79 24.86 13.33
N LEU A 57 17.94 24.10 12.65
CA LEU A 57 18.21 22.78 12.10
C LEU A 57 18.10 22.83 10.58
N ARG A 58 18.88 21.98 9.91
CA ARG A 58 18.76 21.71 8.48
C ARG A 58 18.59 20.22 8.27
N ILE A 59 17.57 19.81 7.51
CA ILE A 59 17.43 18.39 7.13
C ILE A 59 18.37 18.17 5.96
N ARG A 60 19.58 17.67 6.24
CA ARG A 60 20.60 17.48 5.22
C ARG A 60 20.18 16.37 4.26
N ASN A 61 19.78 15.22 4.80
CA ASN A 61 19.42 14.07 4.00
C ASN A 61 18.21 13.32 4.55
N VAL A 62 17.48 12.65 3.65
CA VAL A 62 16.45 11.67 3.99
C VAL A 62 16.76 10.39 3.21
N CYS A 63 17.20 9.35 3.92
CA CYS A 63 17.51 8.05 3.35
C CYS A 63 16.32 7.10 3.51
N ASP A 64 15.99 6.38 2.44
CA ASP A 64 15.12 5.20 2.51
C ASP A 64 15.99 3.96 2.69
N ASP A 65 16.11 3.52 3.94
CA ASP A 65 16.92 2.36 4.35
C ASP A 65 16.03 1.13 4.62
N ARG A 66 14.81 1.12 4.08
CA ARG A 66 13.89 0.00 4.27
C ARG A 66 14.44 -1.25 3.60
N VAL A 67 14.31 -2.36 4.31
CA VAL A 67 14.61 -3.69 3.79
C VAL A 67 13.29 -4.35 3.42
N PHE A 68 13.17 -4.77 2.16
CA PHE A 68 11.99 -5.45 1.65
C PHE A 68 12.22 -6.96 1.63
N GLU A 69 11.27 -7.71 2.18
CA GLU A 69 11.24 -9.17 2.14
C GLU A 69 10.11 -9.65 1.21
N ASP A 70 10.32 -10.76 0.51
CA ASP A 70 9.30 -11.32 -0.38
C ASP A 70 8.14 -11.98 0.39
N VAL A 71 8.47 -12.67 1.49
CA VAL A 71 7.50 -13.43 2.30
C VAL A 71 7.72 -13.12 3.79
N PRO A 72 7.47 -11.87 4.23
CA PRO A 72 7.67 -11.51 5.61
C PRO A 72 6.66 -12.21 6.52
N ARG A 73 7.14 -12.72 7.65
CA ARG A 73 6.30 -13.35 8.67
C ARG A 73 5.44 -12.35 9.44
N GLN A 74 5.92 -11.11 9.57
CA GLN A 74 5.23 -10.02 10.26
C GLN A 74 4.78 -8.97 9.23
N ALA A 75 3.60 -8.39 9.44
CA ALA A 75 3.05 -7.40 8.51
C ALA A 75 3.80 -6.06 8.54
N ASP A 76 4.62 -5.80 9.57
CA ASP A 76 5.42 -4.58 9.72
C ASP A 76 6.75 -4.61 8.98
N VAL A 77 7.09 -5.76 8.40
CA VAL A 77 8.26 -5.88 7.52
C VAL A 77 7.81 -5.53 6.10
N PRO A 78 8.43 -4.51 5.47
CA PRO A 78 8.10 -4.10 4.12
C PRO A 78 8.17 -5.26 3.13
N SER A 79 7.19 -5.35 2.24
CA SER A 79 7.15 -6.31 1.14
C SER A 79 6.57 -5.64 -0.10
N LEU A 80 6.85 -6.22 -1.27
CA LEU A 80 6.45 -5.67 -2.56
C LEU A 80 5.47 -6.61 -3.28
N GLY A 81 4.79 -6.09 -4.29
CA GLY A 81 3.97 -6.89 -5.20
C GLY A 81 4.79 -7.75 -6.17
N GLU A 82 6.10 -7.50 -6.24
CA GLU A 82 7.08 -8.16 -7.09
C GLU A 82 8.30 -8.57 -6.26
N PRO A 83 9.17 -9.48 -6.76
CA PRO A 83 10.35 -9.90 -6.02
C PRO A 83 11.26 -8.72 -5.65
N ALA A 84 11.62 -8.61 -4.37
CA ALA A 84 12.42 -7.52 -3.82
C ALA A 84 13.79 -7.41 -4.49
N SER A 85 14.39 -8.52 -4.90
CA SER A 85 15.70 -8.55 -5.58
C SER A 85 15.70 -7.90 -6.96
N GLY A 86 14.54 -7.82 -7.62
CA GLY A 86 14.38 -7.23 -8.95
C GLY A 86 13.71 -5.85 -8.97
N ALA A 87 13.16 -5.41 -7.85
CA ALA A 87 12.42 -4.15 -7.77
C ALA A 87 13.32 -2.93 -7.98
N SER A 88 12.84 -1.99 -8.79
CA SER A 88 13.55 -0.73 -9.05
C SER A 88 13.56 0.17 -7.81
N ALA A 89 14.47 1.15 -7.79
CA ALA A 89 14.51 2.16 -6.73
C ALA A 89 13.19 2.97 -6.67
N GLU A 90 12.56 3.21 -7.82
CA GLU A 90 11.28 3.90 -7.94
C GLU A 90 10.15 3.08 -7.29
N VAL A 91 10.04 1.78 -7.61
CA VAL A 91 9.02 0.92 -6.99
C VAL A 91 9.17 0.93 -5.46
N ARG A 92 10.40 0.82 -4.97
CA ARG A 92 10.67 0.89 -3.52
C ARG A 92 10.27 2.24 -2.94
N ALA A 93 10.64 3.34 -3.58
CA ALA A 93 10.34 4.70 -3.11
C ALA A 93 8.84 4.99 -2.98
N HIS A 94 8.00 4.36 -3.81
CA HIS A 94 6.54 4.49 -3.72
C HIS A 94 5.87 3.42 -2.86
N ALA A 95 6.51 2.28 -2.59
CA ALA A 95 5.89 1.20 -1.84
C ALA A 95 5.56 1.63 -0.40
N VAL A 96 4.36 1.29 0.08
CA VAL A 96 3.94 1.58 1.45
C VAL A 96 3.57 0.32 2.21
N ALA A 97 2.71 -0.53 1.63
CA ALA A 97 2.28 -1.76 2.28
C ALA A 97 1.81 -2.81 1.27
N ARG A 98 1.52 -3.99 1.80
CA ARG A 98 0.83 -5.07 1.09
C ARG A 98 -0.47 -5.36 1.82
N GLU A 99 -1.58 -5.25 1.11
CA GLU A 99 -2.89 -5.64 1.62
C GLU A 99 -2.90 -7.15 1.83
N ARG A 100 -3.37 -7.60 2.99
CA ARG A 100 -3.46 -9.02 3.35
C ARG A 100 -4.89 -9.40 3.70
N ASN A 101 -5.33 -10.59 3.28
CA ASN A 101 -6.63 -11.11 3.70
C ASN A 101 -6.60 -11.68 5.13
N GLY A 102 -7.75 -12.13 5.62
CA GLY A 102 -7.88 -12.77 6.94
C GLY A 102 -7.06 -14.05 7.13
N TYR A 103 -6.45 -14.60 6.07
CA TYR A 103 -5.53 -15.74 6.10
C TYR A 103 -4.06 -15.32 6.02
N GLY A 104 -3.77 -14.01 5.98
CA GLY A 104 -2.41 -13.47 5.87
C GLY A 104 -1.82 -13.51 4.45
N LEU A 105 -2.61 -13.89 3.44
CA LEU A 105 -2.18 -13.92 2.05
C LEU A 105 -2.23 -12.52 1.44
N ALA A 106 -1.20 -12.15 0.67
CA ALA A 106 -1.15 -10.86 0.01
C ALA A 106 -2.19 -10.79 -1.13
N GLN A 107 -3.03 -9.76 -1.11
CA GLN A 107 -4.05 -9.50 -2.12
C GLN A 107 -3.71 -8.31 -3.03
N GLY A 108 -2.98 -7.33 -2.53
CA GLY A 108 -2.73 -6.09 -3.26
C GLY A 108 -1.53 -5.33 -2.74
N ASP A 109 -1.06 -4.35 -3.51
CA ASP A 109 -0.04 -3.39 -3.10
C ASP A 109 -0.65 -2.03 -2.80
N VAL A 110 -0.07 -1.36 -1.81
CA VAL A 110 -0.41 0.02 -1.46
C VAL A 110 0.80 0.87 -1.75
N VAL A 111 0.64 1.84 -2.63
CA VAL A 111 1.72 2.71 -3.10
C VAL A 111 1.35 4.17 -2.91
N LEU A 112 2.36 5.02 -2.71
CA LEU A 112 2.22 6.46 -2.84
C LEU A 112 1.87 6.80 -4.29
N SER A 113 1.11 7.87 -4.48
CA SER A 113 0.88 8.41 -5.82
C SER A 113 2.19 8.82 -6.49
N ASP A 114 2.18 8.82 -7.83
CA ASP A 114 3.35 9.14 -8.67
C ASP A 114 3.93 10.55 -8.41
N ARG A 115 3.20 11.40 -7.68
CA ARG A 115 3.64 12.75 -7.31
C ARG A 115 4.46 12.79 -6.01
N ALA A 116 4.64 11.66 -5.34
CA ALA A 116 5.26 11.59 -4.02
C ALA A 116 6.28 10.44 -3.89
N ASP A 117 7.57 10.80 -3.76
CA ASP A 117 8.62 9.91 -3.26
C ASP A 117 8.57 9.87 -1.72
N LEU A 118 8.77 8.71 -1.11
CA LEU A 118 8.73 8.58 0.35
C LEU A 118 9.69 9.54 1.06
N ARG A 119 10.87 9.82 0.50
CA ARG A 119 11.84 10.73 1.12
C ARG A 119 11.31 12.15 1.17
N ASP A 120 10.60 12.59 0.14
CA ASP A 120 10.00 13.93 0.09
C ASP A 120 8.85 14.03 1.09
N VAL A 121 7.99 13.00 1.16
CA VAL A 121 6.95 12.89 2.19
C VAL A 121 7.58 12.99 3.58
N MET A 122 8.60 12.19 3.86
CA MET A 122 9.25 12.16 5.17
C MET A 122 9.97 13.48 5.49
N ARG A 123 10.57 14.14 4.50
CA ARG A 123 11.18 15.47 4.67
C ARG A 123 10.15 16.47 5.17
N VAL A 124 8.99 16.55 4.51
CA VAL A 124 7.90 17.47 4.88
C VAL A 124 7.36 17.14 6.27
N GLN A 125 7.06 15.86 6.54
CA GLN A 125 6.50 15.44 7.82
C GLN A 125 7.47 15.68 8.98
N VAL A 126 8.77 15.39 8.80
CA VAL A 126 9.79 15.61 9.83
C VAL A 126 10.05 17.09 10.04
N ALA A 127 10.12 17.91 8.99
CA ALA A 127 10.28 19.35 9.12
C ALA A 127 9.15 19.99 9.92
N ALA A 128 7.91 19.56 9.66
CA ALA A 128 6.75 19.99 10.42
C ALA A 128 6.82 19.54 11.89
N ALA A 129 7.17 18.28 12.16
CA ALA A 129 7.31 17.77 13.53
C ALA A 129 8.40 18.51 14.32
N LEU A 130 9.56 18.78 13.70
CA LEU A 130 10.63 19.57 14.31
C LEU A 130 10.18 21.00 14.60
N SER A 131 9.46 21.61 13.66
CA SER A 131 8.89 22.95 13.85
C SER A 131 7.87 22.99 14.98
N GLN A 132 7.01 21.97 15.07
CA GLN A 132 6.06 21.82 16.17
C GLN A 132 6.74 21.63 17.53
N ALA A 133 7.88 20.92 17.55
CA ALA A 133 8.73 20.79 18.73
C ALA A 133 9.50 22.07 19.09
N GLY A 134 9.37 23.15 18.30
CA GLY A 134 9.90 24.49 18.59
C GLY A 134 11.18 24.86 17.83
N TYR A 135 11.77 23.93 17.07
CA TYR A 135 12.97 24.19 16.26
C TYR A 135 12.66 25.06 15.04
N ARG A 136 13.66 25.79 14.54
CA ARG A 136 13.59 26.42 13.20
C ARG A 136 14.23 25.48 12.20
N VAL A 137 13.52 25.09 11.15
CA VAL A 137 14.05 24.26 10.07
C VAL A 137 14.28 25.16 8.86
N GLU A 138 15.54 25.33 8.47
CA GLU A 138 15.95 26.22 7.38
C GLU A 138 17.06 25.53 6.57
N ASP A 139 16.92 25.48 5.25
CA ASP A 139 17.86 24.75 4.39
C ASP A 139 19.15 25.53 4.07
N ASP A 140 19.10 26.85 4.13
CA ASP A 140 20.19 27.73 3.69
C ASP A 140 20.92 28.48 4.82
N GLN A 141 20.79 28.02 6.07
CA GLN A 141 21.45 28.64 7.21
C GLN A 141 22.82 27.98 7.49
N PRO A 142 23.96 28.66 7.30
CA PRO A 142 25.29 28.04 7.43
C PRO A 142 25.60 27.54 8.86
N SER A 143 24.99 28.16 9.86
CA SER A 143 25.13 27.79 11.27
C SER A 143 24.09 26.77 11.74
N ALA A 144 23.25 26.24 10.84
CA ALA A 144 22.27 25.22 11.21
C ALA A 144 22.97 23.93 11.61
N LEU A 145 22.40 23.25 12.62
CA LEU A 145 22.78 21.89 12.94
C LEU A 145 22.12 20.95 11.93
N ASP A 146 22.94 20.15 11.26
CA ASP A 146 22.44 19.20 10.29
C ASP A 146 21.78 17.98 10.97
N VAL A 147 20.69 17.53 10.37
CA VAL A 147 19.95 16.33 10.74
C VAL A 147 19.82 15.42 9.53
N ASP A 148 20.20 14.15 9.69
CA ASP A 148 19.91 13.10 8.72
C ASP A 148 18.74 12.25 9.21
N VAL A 149 17.81 11.95 8.30
CA VAL A 149 16.64 11.12 8.58
C VAL A 149 16.82 9.78 7.89
N HIS A 150 16.76 8.69 8.66
CA HIS A 150 16.88 7.32 8.15
C HIS A 150 15.55 6.59 8.32
N VAL A 151 14.87 6.33 7.20
CA VAL A 151 13.60 5.62 7.18
C VAL A 151 13.87 4.13 7.14
N ARG A 152 13.78 3.47 8.29
CA ARG A 152 13.99 2.00 8.40
C ARG A 152 12.70 1.20 8.30
N LYS A 153 11.58 1.82 8.66
CA LYS A 153 10.24 1.24 8.59
C LYS A 153 9.25 2.32 8.17
N PHE A 154 8.42 2.00 7.19
CA PHE A 154 7.28 2.80 6.77
C PHE A 154 6.23 1.81 6.25
N TRP A 155 5.09 1.78 6.90
CA TRP A 155 4.06 0.75 6.69
C TRP A 155 2.71 1.27 7.16
N LEU A 156 1.66 0.63 6.66
CA LEU A 156 0.30 0.80 7.11
C LEU A 156 -0.38 -0.56 7.19
N TRP A 157 -1.34 -0.68 8.09
CA TRP A 157 -2.22 -1.83 8.19
C TRP A 157 -3.56 -1.46 7.57
N LEU A 158 -4.07 -2.32 6.68
CA LEU A 158 -5.42 -2.25 6.12
C LEU A 158 -6.15 -3.55 6.39
#